data_AF-A0A4Q4NCU1-F1
#
_entry.id   AF-A0A4Q4NCU1-F1
#
_cell.length_a   1.000
_cell.length_b   1.000
_cell.length_c   1.000
_cell.angle_alpha   90.00
_cell.angle_beta   90.00
_cell.angle_gamma   90.00
#
_symmetry.space_group_name_H-M   'P 1'
#
loop_
_entity.id
_entity.type
_entity.pdbx_description
1 polymer ?
#
loop_
_entity_poly.entity_id
_entity_poly.type
_entity_poly.pdbx_seq_one_letter_code
_entity_poly.pdbx_strand_id
1 'polypeptide(L)'
;MSTSTIPIPRDPTDDEALALFKTVEEKFPSRSLGGDKWYVLLLASIVGGGQPGFAPLLYKELIKRPEYQTPEHRQALMRRIRETLFKLIVIVGVCKPLEAIFDIDAITKPEDKDYTFSREGWQCDEANSKRGAAWQGRLYQHNQEGIDNVLASQKDFGM
;
A
#
# COMPACT_ATOMS: atom_id res chain seq x y z
N MET A 1 -9.63 4.50 -46.03
CA MET A 1 -8.95 3.97 -44.83
C MET A 1 -9.96 3.99 -43.70
N SER A 2 -10.38 2.84 -43.18
CA SER A 2 -11.35 2.77 -42.08
C SER A 2 -10.60 3.03 -40.77
N THR A 3 -10.86 4.18 -40.14
CA THR A 3 -10.37 4.49 -38.79
C THR A 3 -11.18 3.67 -37.80
N SER A 4 -10.75 2.45 -37.52
CA SER A 4 -11.30 1.68 -36.40
C SER A 4 -10.88 2.33 -35.10
N THR A 5 -11.77 3.09 -34.47
CA THR A 5 -11.58 3.63 -33.12
C THR A 5 -11.68 2.47 -32.12
N ILE A 6 -10.55 2.10 -31.53
CA ILE A 6 -10.52 1.14 -30.42
C ILE A 6 -11.25 1.80 -29.23
N PRO A 7 -12.33 1.21 -28.71
CA PRO A 7 -13.00 1.75 -27.53
C PRO A 7 -12.03 1.68 -26.34
N ILE A 8 -11.61 2.83 -25.82
CA ILE A 8 -10.82 2.89 -24.59
C ILE A 8 -11.80 2.70 -23.43
N PRO A 9 -11.65 1.65 -22.60
CA PRO A 9 -12.46 1.49 -21.40
C PRO A 9 -12.26 2.71 -20.51
N ARG A 10 -13.36 3.27 -19.99
CA ARG A 10 -13.26 4.35 -18.99
C ARG A 10 -12.65 3.81 -17.70
N ASP A 11 -12.01 4.70 -16.96
CA ASP A 11 -11.60 4.39 -15.59
C ASP A 11 -12.83 4.17 -14.69
N PRO A 12 -12.73 3.27 -13.69
CA PRO A 12 -13.77 3.11 -12.68
C PRO A 12 -13.93 4.39 -11.85
N THR A 13 -15.12 4.61 -11.29
CA THR A 13 -15.37 5.74 -10.38
C THR A 13 -15.22 5.35 -8.91
N ASP A 14 -15.13 6.34 -8.03
CA ASP A 14 -15.12 6.12 -6.57
C ASP A 14 -16.38 5.38 -6.08
N ASP A 15 -17.56 5.71 -6.63
CA ASP A 15 -18.82 5.03 -6.28
C ASP A 15 -18.78 3.53 -6.64
N GLU A 16 -18.16 3.19 -7.78
CA GLU A 16 -17.98 1.81 -8.22
C GLU A 16 -16.98 1.06 -7.32
N ALA A 17 -15.90 1.74 -6.92
CA ALA A 17 -14.94 1.19 -5.96
C ALA A 17 -15.60 0.94 -4.60
N LEU A 18 -16.40 1.88 -4.09
CA LEU A 18 -17.15 1.71 -2.83
C LEU A 18 -18.15 0.54 -2.90
N ALA A 19 -18.87 0.42 -4.02
CA ALA A 19 -19.77 -0.70 -4.26
C ALA A 19 -19.01 -2.04 -4.29
N LEU A 20 -17.82 -2.07 -4.90
CA LEU A 20 -16.93 -3.23 -4.90
C LEU A 20 -16.47 -3.58 -3.48
N PHE A 21 -16.06 -2.60 -2.68
CA PHE A 21 -15.57 -2.83 -1.32
C PHE A 21 -16.63 -3.53 -0.46
N LYS A 22 -17.86 -3.00 -0.50
CA LYS A 22 -19.02 -3.59 0.18
C LYS A 22 -19.32 -5.01 -0.33
N THR A 23 -19.31 -5.20 -1.66
CA THR A 23 -19.57 -6.51 -2.26
C THR A 23 -18.52 -7.55 -1.85
N VAL A 24 -17.24 -7.17 -1.79
CA VAL A 24 -16.16 -8.07 -1.37
C VAL A 24 -16.31 -8.42 0.11
N GLU A 25 -16.56 -7.44 0.96
CA GLU A 25 -16.78 -7.69 2.39
C GLU A 25 -17.95 -8.65 2.64
N GLU A 26 -19.11 -8.42 2.01
CA GLU A 26 -20.31 -9.24 2.16
C GLU A 26 -20.09 -10.69 1.70
N LYS A 27 -19.31 -10.88 0.64
CA LYS A 27 -19.03 -12.20 0.05
C LYS A 27 -17.81 -12.89 0.64
N PHE A 28 -16.99 -12.17 1.42
CA PHE A 28 -15.76 -12.73 1.97
C PHE A 28 -16.10 -13.89 2.93
N PRO A 29 -15.38 -15.03 2.87
CA PRO A 29 -15.64 -16.17 3.73
C PRO A 29 -15.11 -15.93 5.15
N SER A 30 -15.66 -14.93 5.84
CA SER A 30 -15.25 -14.44 7.16
C SER A 30 -15.32 -15.51 8.24
N ARG A 31 -16.17 -16.53 8.08
CA ARG A 31 -16.28 -17.66 9.02
C ARG A 31 -15.03 -18.53 9.07
N SER A 32 -14.31 -18.68 7.94
CA SER A 32 -13.11 -19.52 7.86
C SER A 32 -11.83 -18.70 7.87
N LEU A 33 -11.83 -17.50 7.31
CA LEU A 33 -10.63 -16.67 7.15
C LEU A 33 -10.53 -15.51 8.16
N GLY A 34 -11.58 -15.24 8.94
CA GLY A 34 -11.66 -14.10 9.85
C GLY A 34 -12.19 -12.83 9.17
N GLY A 35 -13.13 -12.16 9.83
CA GLY A 35 -13.81 -10.97 9.30
C GLY A 35 -12.93 -9.73 9.15
N ASP A 36 -11.71 -9.75 9.69
CA ASP A 36 -10.75 -8.64 9.65
C ASP A 36 -9.73 -8.77 8.49
N LYS A 37 -9.96 -9.65 7.51
CA LYS A 37 -8.98 -9.97 6.45
C LYS A 37 -9.46 -9.70 5.03
N TRP A 38 -10.74 -9.39 4.83
CA TRP A 38 -11.31 -9.16 3.48
C TRP A 38 -10.60 -8.04 2.73
N TYR A 39 -10.23 -6.97 3.44
CA TYR A 39 -9.55 -5.82 2.85
C TYR A 39 -8.13 -6.11 2.39
N VAL A 40 -7.48 -7.15 2.93
CA VAL A 40 -6.14 -7.58 2.47
C VAL A 40 -6.23 -8.11 1.04
N LEU A 41 -7.20 -8.99 0.78
CA LEU A 41 -7.47 -9.53 -0.55
C LEU A 41 -7.86 -8.42 -1.52
N LEU A 42 -8.75 -7.54 -1.09
CA LEU A 42 -9.20 -6.41 -1.89
C LEU A 42 -8.04 -5.47 -2.23
N LEU A 43 -7.25 -5.05 -1.24
CA LEU A 43 -6.10 -4.16 -1.44
C LEU A 43 -5.10 -4.75 -2.43
N ALA A 44 -4.75 -6.02 -2.27
CA ALA A 44 -3.86 -6.71 -3.20
C ALA A 44 -4.45 -6.75 -4.63
N SER A 45 -5.77 -6.96 -4.74
CA SER A 45 -6.47 -7.04 -6.04
C SER A 45 -6.55 -5.69 -6.74
N ILE A 46 -6.89 -4.60 -6.03
CA ILE A 46 -6.98 -3.26 -6.64
C ILE A 46 -5.59 -2.75 -7.04
N VAL A 47 -4.57 -2.92 -6.20
CA VAL A 47 -3.20 -2.47 -6.51
C VAL A 47 -2.61 -3.33 -7.62
N GLY A 48 -2.72 -4.66 -7.53
CA GLY A 48 -2.21 -5.56 -8.56
C GLY A 48 -2.94 -5.40 -9.89
N GLY A 49 -4.26 -5.19 -9.84
CA GLY A 49 -5.14 -4.95 -10.98
C GLY A 49 -4.94 -3.60 -11.68
N GLY A 50 -4.01 -2.76 -11.21
CA GLY A 50 -3.70 -1.48 -11.85
C GLY A 50 -4.62 -0.34 -11.44
N GLN A 51 -5.25 -0.44 -10.26
CA GLN A 51 -6.09 0.61 -9.68
C GLN A 51 -5.58 1.01 -8.27
N PRO A 52 -4.29 1.38 -8.12
CA PRO A 52 -3.71 1.77 -6.82
C PRO A 52 -4.36 3.02 -6.23
N GLY A 53 -4.90 3.93 -7.04
CA GLY A 53 -5.59 5.15 -6.61
C GLY A 53 -6.83 4.93 -5.72
N PHE A 54 -7.38 3.70 -5.68
CA PHE A 54 -8.47 3.36 -4.75
C PHE A 54 -7.99 2.89 -3.37
N ALA A 55 -6.69 2.68 -3.17
CA ALA A 55 -6.11 2.33 -1.87
C ALA A 55 -6.36 3.39 -0.78
N PRO A 56 -6.20 4.72 -1.01
CA PRO A 56 -6.58 5.75 -0.03
C PRO A 56 -8.09 5.74 0.28
N LEU A 57 -8.94 5.47 -0.71
CA LEU A 57 -10.39 5.36 -0.50
C LEU A 57 -10.73 4.18 0.41
N LEU A 58 -10.10 3.02 0.18
CA LEU A 58 -10.24 1.85 1.05
C LEU A 58 -9.79 2.16 2.49
N TYR A 59 -8.65 2.84 2.66
CA TYR A 59 -8.18 3.25 3.99
C TYR A 59 -9.19 4.16 4.69
N LYS A 60 -9.75 5.16 4.00
CA LYS A 60 -10.80 6.05 4.54
C LYS A 60 -12.03 5.27 5.01
N GLU A 61 -12.47 4.26 4.27
CA GLU A 61 -13.61 3.44 4.69
C GLU A 61 -13.27 2.52 5.87
N LEU A 62 -12.06 1.99 5.93
CA LEU A 62 -11.61 1.16 7.04
C LEU A 62 -11.60 1.96 8.35
N ILE A 63 -10.96 3.15 8.38
CA ILE A 63 -10.80 3.92 9.63
C ILE A 63 -12.12 4.46 10.21
N LYS A 64 -13.23 4.44 9.45
CA LYS A 64 -14.57 4.77 9.96
C LYS A 64 -15.14 3.70 10.89
N ARG A 65 -14.58 2.48 10.86
CA ARG A 65 -15.14 1.34 11.59
C ARG A 65 -14.89 1.41 13.09
N PRO A 66 -15.76 0.83 13.93
CA PRO A 66 -15.64 0.90 15.39
C PRO A 66 -14.31 0.37 15.95
N GLU A 67 -13.67 -0.58 15.27
CA GLU A 67 -12.39 -1.15 15.69
C GLU A 67 -11.19 -0.20 15.49
N TYR A 68 -11.31 0.87 14.70
CA TYR A 68 -10.20 1.78 14.36
C TYR A 68 -10.35 3.20 14.93
N GLN A 69 -11.04 3.33 16.07
CA GLN A 69 -11.33 4.64 16.67
C GLN A 69 -10.14 5.26 17.42
N THR A 70 -9.12 4.46 17.79
CA THR A 70 -7.91 4.97 18.44
C THR A 70 -6.72 5.00 17.47
N PRO A 71 -5.74 5.90 17.68
CA PRO A 71 -4.51 5.95 16.88
C PRO A 71 -3.78 4.60 16.83
N GLU A 72 -3.70 3.88 17.95
CA GLU A 72 -2.99 2.60 18.05
C GLU A 72 -3.60 1.54 17.13
N HIS A 73 -4.93 1.51 17.03
CA HIS A 73 -5.62 0.61 16.10
C HIS A 73 -5.40 1.01 14.64
N ARG A 74 -5.35 2.31 14.32
CA ARG A 74 -5.06 2.80 12.97
C ARG A 74 -3.60 2.56 12.56
N GLN A 75 -2.66 2.71 13.48
CA GLN A 75 -1.26 2.33 13.29
C GLN A 75 -1.12 0.81 13.07
N ALA A 76 -1.87 -0.02 13.81
CA ALA A 76 -1.91 -1.47 13.57
C ALA A 76 -2.48 -1.83 12.19
N LEU A 77 -3.51 -1.12 11.74
CA LEU A 77 -4.03 -1.25 10.39
C LEU A 77 -2.98 -0.85 9.34
N MET A 78 -2.28 0.28 9.54
CA MET A 78 -1.22 0.74 8.65
C MET A 78 -0.11 -0.32 8.51
N ARG A 79 0.32 -0.93 9.62
CA ARG A 79 1.31 -2.03 9.60
C ARG A 79 0.84 -3.20 8.72
N ARG A 80 -0.44 -3.60 8.81
CA ARG A 80 -1.01 -4.63 7.94
C ARG A 80 -1.08 -4.20 6.46
N ILE A 81 -1.40 -2.95 6.19
CA ILE A 81 -1.41 -2.38 4.83
C ILE A 81 0.01 -2.40 4.25
N ARG A 82 1.02 -1.89 4.98
CA ARG A 82 2.43 -1.92 4.56
C ARG A 82 2.89 -3.34 4.27
N GLU A 83 2.59 -4.28 5.15
CA GLU A 83 2.98 -5.68 4.96
C GLU A 83 2.30 -6.32 3.74
N THR A 84 1.03 -6.00 3.48
CA THR A 84 0.30 -6.47 2.29
C THR A 84 0.95 -5.93 1.01
N LEU A 85 1.21 -4.63 0.96
CA LEU A 85 1.78 -3.95 -0.20
C LEU A 85 3.23 -4.36 -0.45
N PHE A 86 4.05 -4.49 0.60
CA PHE A 86 5.43 -4.93 0.48
C PHE A 86 5.51 -6.35 -0.09
N LYS A 87 4.68 -7.27 0.43
CA LYS A 87 4.59 -8.64 -0.10
C LYS A 87 4.10 -8.67 -1.54
N LEU A 88 3.31 -7.69 -1.97
CA LEU A 88 2.82 -7.61 -3.35
C LEU A 88 3.92 -7.23 -4.35
N ILE A 89 5.00 -6.56 -3.91
CA ILE A 89 6.12 -6.12 -4.77
C ILE A 89 6.70 -7.28 -5.59
N VAL A 90 6.81 -8.47 -5.01
CA VAL A 90 7.40 -9.64 -5.71
C VAL A 90 6.54 -10.15 -6.86
N ILE A 91 5.25 -9.78 -6.90
CA ILE A 91 4.29 -10.22 -7.91
C ILE A 91 4.07 -9.14 -8.97
N VAL A 92 3.95 -7.87 -8.56
CA VAL A 92 3.49 -6.78 -9.44
C VAL A 92 4.52 -5.67 -9.67
N GLY A 93 5.72 -5.83 -9.10
CA GLY A 93 6.76 -4.80 -9.09
C GLY A 93 6.53 -3.73 -8.04
N VAL A 94 7.49 -2.81 -7.92
CA VAL A 94 7.55 -1.83 -6.82
C VAL A 94 6.66 -0.59 -7.03
N CYS A 95 6.40 -0.20 -8.28
CA CYS A 95 5.78 1.09 -8.59
C CYS A 95 4.35 1.23 -8.05
N LYS A 96 3.47 0.24 -8.29
CA LYS A 96 2.06 0.32 -7.85
C LYS A 96 1.91 0.25 -6.33
N PRO A 97 2.63 -0.62 -5.60
CA PRO A 97 2.65 -0.58 -4.14
C PRO A 97 3.15 0.74 -3.56
N LEU A 98 4.18 1.36 -4.17
CA LEU A 98 4.68 2.67 -3.74
C LEU A 98 3.65 3.78 -3.96
N GLU A 99 3.01 3.82 -5.12
CA GLU A 99 1.92 4.77 -5.40
C GLU A 99 0.80 4.65 -4.36
N ALA A 100 0.33 3.43 -4.11
CA ALA A 100 -0.72 3.17 -3.12
C ALA A 100 -0.32 3.63 -1.70
N ILE A 101 0.92 3.36 -1.25
CA ILE A 101 1.32 3.74 0.10
C ILE A 101 1.58 5.24 0.24
N PHE A 102 2.07 5.91 -0.81
CA PHE A 102 2.21 7.37 -0.82
C PHE A 102 0.85 8.06 -0.73
N ASP A 103 -0.13 7.61 -1.51
CA ASP A 103 -1.47 8.19 -1.49
C ASP A 103 -2.18 7.97 -0.15
N ILE A 104 -1.98 6.80 0.47
CA ILE A 104 -2.47 6.53 1.83
C ILE A 104 -1.75 7.44 2.85
N ASP A 105 -0.43 7.57 2.80
CA ASP A 105 0.33 8.41 3.75
C ASP A 105 -0.09 9.88 3.65
N ALA A 106 -0.34 10.38 2.43
CA ALA A 106 -0.78 11.75 2.17
C ALA A 106 -2.10 12.12 2.86
N ILE A 107 -2.99 11.14 3.11
CA ILE A 107 -4.25 11.34 3.82
C ILE A 107 -4.21 10.86 5.28
N THR A 108 -3.10 10.27 5.72
CA THR A 108 -2.95 9.75 7.08
C THR A 108 -2.66 10.89 8.05
N LYS A 109 -3.45 10.99 9.12
CA LYS A 109 -3.27 12.04 10.11
C LYS A 109 -1.94 11.87 10.86
N PRO A 110 -1.31 12.96 11.34
CA PRO A 110 -0.03 12.87 12.06
C PRO A 110 -0.03 11.88 13.23
N GLU A 111 -1.09 11.85 14.03
CA GLU A 111 -1.24 10.93 15.17
C GLU A 111 -1.35 9.45 14.77
N ASP A 112 -1.75 9.19 13.53
CA ASP A 112 -1.97 7.84 12.99
C ASP A 112 -0.74 7.27 12.28
N LYS A 113 0.30 8.08 12.10
CA LYS A 113 1.55 7.64 11.46
C LYS A 113 2.29 6.65 12.36
N ASP A 114 2.66 5.52 11.78
CA ASP A 114 3.42 4.46 12.45
C ASP A 114 4.89 4.49 12.01
N TYR A 115 5.81 4.73 12.96
CA TYR A 115 7.25 4.79 12.69
C TYR A 115 8.00 3.49 13.03
N THR A 116 7.26 2.41 13.30
CA THR A 116 7.84 1.09 13.56
C THR A 116 8.25 0.44 12.24
N PHE A 117 9.08 -0.61 12.33
CA PHE A 117 9.56 -1.34 11.16
C PHE A 117 9.25 -2.82 11.31
N SER A 118 8.52 -3.40 10.35
CA SER A 118 8.01 -4.77 10.46
C SER A 118 9.11 -5.83 10.34
N ARG A 119 10.25 -5.47 9.76
CA ARG A 119 11.40 -6.37 9.53
C ARG A 119 12.61 -5.96 10.36
N GLU A 120 12.39 -5.38 11.53
CA GLU A 120 13.47 -5.07 12.46
C GLU A 120 14.32 -6.32 12.76
N GLY A 121 15.64 -6.18 12.63
CA GLY A 121 16.60 -7.28 12.78
C GLY A 121 16.77 -8.17 11.54
N TRP A 122 15.93 -8.04 10.51
CA TRP A 122 16.19 -8.68 9.22
C TRP A 122 17.31 -7.92 8.49
N GLN A 123 18.36 -8.64 8.09
CA GLN A 123 19.45 -8.10 7.29
C GLN A 123 19.81 -9.11 6.21
N CYS A 124 20.05 -8.64 4.99
CA CYS A 124 20.84 -9.41 4.05
C CYS A 124 22.29 -9.53 4.55
N ASP A 125 23.09 -10.39 3.93
CA ASP A 125 24.52 -10.41 4.24
C ASP A 125 25.19 -9.04 4.01
N GLU A 126 26.30 -8.81 4.72
CA GLU A 126 27.01 -7.53 4.71
C GLU A 126 27.47 -7.14 3.28
N ALA A 127 27.83 -8.13 2.47
CA ALA A 127 28.26 -7.88 1.09
C ALA A 127 27.09 -7.40 0.22
N ASN A 128 25.88 -7.93 0.42
CA ASN A 128 24.67 -7.52 -0.27
C ASN A 128 24.26 -6.10 0.12
N SER A 129 24.29 -5.80 1.42
CA SER A 129 24.01 -4.45 1.93
C SER A 129 24.95 -3.41 1.30
N LYS A 130 26.27 -3.69 1.29
CA LYS A 130 27.27 -2.81 0.65
C LYS A 130 27.02 -2.60 -0.84
N ARG A 131 26.66 -3.66 -1.58
CA ARG A 131 26.32 -3.55 -3.01
C ARG A 131 25.07 -2.69 -3.23
N GLY A 132 24.04 -2.87 -2.40
CA GLY A 132 22.80 -2.09 -2.45
C GLY A 132 23.05 -0.61 -2.22
N ALA A 133 23.76 -0.26 -1.15
CA ALA A 133 24.11 1.13 -0.83
C ALA A 133 24.97 1.77 -1.94
N ALA A 134 25.96 1.07 -2.47
CA ALA A 134 26.81 1.56 -3.56
C ALA A 134 26.04 1.74 -4.89
N TRP A 135 25.01 0.94 -5.14
CA TRP A 135 24.12 1.11 -6.28
C TRP A 135 23.20 2.33 -6.11
N GLN A 136 22.54 2.45 -4.95
CA GLN A 136 21.66 3.58 -4.66
C GLN A 136 22.42 4.92 -4.66
N GLY A 137 23.60 4.98 -4.02
CA GLY A 137 24.42 6.19 -4.00
C GLY A 137 24.85 6.69 -5.39
N ARG A 138 24.97 5.77 -6.37
CA ARG A 138 25.24 6.15 -7.77
C ARG A 138 24.00 6.72 -8.47
N LEU A 139 22.82 6.19 -8.14
CA LEU A 139 21.56 6.57 -8.78
C LEU A 139 20.99 7.87 -8.19
N TYR A 140 20.91 7.96 -6.87
CA TYR A 140 20.24 9.06 -6.17
C TYR A 140 21.17 10.17 -5.70
N GLN A 141 22.48 9.89 -5.57
CA GLN A 141 23.51 10.87 -5.20
C GLN A 141 23.07 11.75 -4.01
N HIS A 142 22.77 13.04 -4.27
CA HIS A 142 22.39 14.03 -3.26
C HIS A 142 20.90 13.99 -2.86
N ASN A 143 20.09 13.15 -3.48
CA ASN A 143 18.63 13.08 -3.26
C ASN A 143 18.21 12.00 -2.25
N GLN A 144 19.16 11.20 -1.73
CA GLN A 144 18.84 10.07 -0.86
C GLN A 144 18.08 10.51 0.40
N GLU A 145 18.55 11.56 1.07
CA GLU A 145 17.92 12.08 2.29
C GLU A 145 16.46 12.52 2.06
N GLY A 146 16.17 13.10 0.90
CA GLY A 146 14.81 13.47 0.52
C GLY A 146 13.89 12.26 0.39
N ILE A 147 14.39 11.17 -0.21
CA ILE A 147 13.65 9.91 -0.35
C ILE A 147 13.40 9.26 1.00
N ASP A 148 14.43 9.21 1.85
CA ASP A 148 14.34 8.63 3.19
C ASP A 148 13.31 9.39 4.05
N ASN A 149 13.28 10.72 3.95
CA ASN A 149 12.31 11.56 4.65
C ASN A 149 10.87 11.33 4.19
N VAL A 150 10.64 11.14 2.89
CA VAL A 150 9.30 10.80 2.35
C VAL A 150 8.81 9.46 2.89
N LEU A 151 9.72 8.52 3.15
CA LEU A 151 9.43 7.18 3.61
C LEU A 151 9.52 6.99 5.13
N ALA A 152 9.69 8.08 5.90
CA ALA A 152 9.95 7.99 7.34
C ALA A 152 8.85 7.27 8.15
N SER A 153 7.58 7.49 7.81
CA SER A 153 6.40 6.78 8.37
C SER A 153 6.08 5.47 7.63
N GLN A 154 6.84 5.13 6.61
CA GLN A 154 6.65 3.98 5.73
C GLN A 154 7.94 3.16 5.66
N LYS A 155 8.62 2.95 6.81
CA LYS A 155 9.95 2.31 6.91
C LYS A 155 10.07 0.96 6.24
N ASP A 156 8.97 0.23 6.09
CA ASP A 156 8.95 -1.02 5.33
C ASP A 156 9.36 -0.86 3.85
N PHE A 157 9.26 0.35 3.30
CA PHE A 157 9.66 0.74 1.95
C PHE A 157 10.93 1.62 1.93
N GLY A 158 11.37 2.12 3.10
CA GLY A 158 12.56 2.94 3.27
C GLY A 158 13.82 2.12 3.56
N MET A 159 14.94 2.82 3.79
CA MET A 159 16.20 2.24 4.29
C MET A 159 16.30 2.32 5.81
#